data_AF-A0A7K3HJW6-F1
#
_entry.id   AF-A0A7K3HJW6-F1
#
_cell.length_a   1.000
_cell.length_b   1.000
_cell.length_c   1.000
_cell.angle_alpha   90.00
_cell.angle_beta   90.00
_cell.angle_gamma   90.00
#
_symmetry.space_group_name_H-M   'P 1'
#
loop_
_entity.id
_entity.type
_entity.pdbx_description
1 polymer ?
#
loop_
_entity_poly.entity_id
_entity_poly.type
_entity_poly.pdbx_seq_one_letter_code
_entity_poly.pdbx_strand_id
1 'polypeptide(L)'
;MWIRVLAGIITLMLATSWIYPSSTVATTKTPARVATLTTSVEQSDAVLEFALAVQRLICSMRERFADPDPTPVGPHGFTRRLIGTGDEGTRNWGLVGVGHLNYLDADEVQLVVDPDDLYIRGFYRRSNNTLYHFRGAGVPDELLRGANRVQLGFPENYRDLATITVDQANIRGAVDSLLHNSQTGVGSPLQSALELMAVTLAETARNRMINHEVYNALRQDGAWHVGAHADVITSWNHMGGDIRAALEDGDWDRERGRYLLDGQHGGSRRAYSATFLLGVVYLVKRR
;
A
#
# COMPACT_ATOMS: atom_id res chain seq x y z
N MET A 1 0.18 4.10 -72.78
CA MET A 1 -0.92 3.62 -73.65
C MET A 1 -1.58 2.42 -72.97
N TRP A 2 -2.53 2.66 -72.06
CA TRP A 2 -3.38 1.61 -71.49
C TRP A 2 -4.79 2.17 -71.40
N ILE A 3 -5.71 1.35 -71.90
CA ILE A 3 -7.08 1.66 -72.28
C ILE A 3 -8.00 1.22 -71.14
N ARG A 4 -8.79 2.19 -70.66
CA ARG A 4 -10.27 2.17 -70.42
C ARG A 4 -10.82 1.24 -69.31
N VAL A 5 -11.58 1.77 -68.32
CA VAL A 5 -13.04 2.12 -68.30
C VAL A 5 -13.80 1.06 -67.47
N LEU A 6 -14.82 1.29 -66.64
CA LEU A 6 -15.64 2.44 -66.27
C LEU A 6 -16.32 2.16 -64.90
N ALA A 7 -16.72 3.24 -64.22
CA ALA A 7 -17.95 3.49 -63.44
C ALA A 7 -18.46 2.47 -62.39
N GLY A 8 -18.94 2.84 -61.20
CA GLY A 8 -19.32 4.15 -60.68
C GLY A 8 -20.74 4.12 -60.08
N ILE A 9 -20.88 4.68 -58.85
CA ILE A 9 -22.07 5.34 -58.27
C ILE A 9 -23.13 4.38 -57.63
N ILE A 10 -23.20 4.24 -56.29
CA ILE A 10 -23.86 5.03 -55.21
C ILE A 10 -25.40 4.81 -55.09
N THR A 11 -25.85 4.77 -53.81
CA THR A 11 -27.20 5.03 -53.23
C THR A 11 -27.88 3.76 -52.68
N LEU A 12 -27.91 3.48 -51.37
CA LEU A 12 -28.70 4.06 -50.26
C LEU A 12 -30.21 3.72 -50.31
N MET A 13 -30.70 3.26 -49.15
CA MET A 13 -32.05 3.40 -48.57
C MET A 13 -33.06 2.23 -48.58
N LEU A 14 -33.43 1.94 -47.32
CA LEU A 14 -34.78 1.86 -46.74
C LEU A 14 -35.51 0.51 -46.67
N ALA A 15 -35.90 0.25 -45.43
CA ALA A 15 -36.81 -0.76 -44.94
C ALA A 15 -38.24 -0.55 -45.47
N THR A 16 -38.98 -1.65 -45.60
CA THR A 16 -40.42 -1.68 -45.35
C THR A 16 -40.83 -3.06 -44.84
N SER A 17 -41.74 -3.01 -43.88
CA SER A 17 -42.24 -4.05 -42.98
C SER A 17 -43.53 -4.71 -43.52
N TRP A 18 -44.19 -5.51 -42.64
CA TRP A 18 -45.59 -5.98 -42.66
C TRP A 18 -45.78 -7.42 -43.22
N ILE A 19 -46.57 -8.38 -42.67
CA ILE A 19 -47.44 -8.50 -41.48
C ILE A 19 -47.87 -10.00 -41.29
N TYR A 20 -47.94 -10.50 -40.03
CA TYR A 20 -48.79 -11.51 -39.30
C TYR A 20 -49.45 -12.77 -39.95
N PRO A 21 -50.19 -13.65 -39.19
CA PRO A 21 -49.97 -14.34 -37.89
C PRO A 21 -50.36 -15.86 -37.88
N SER A 22 -50.22 -16.52 -36.73
CA SER A 22 -51.04 -17.64 -36.12
C SER A 22 -50.09 -18.74 -35.57
N SER A 23 -50.21 -19.32 -34.37
CA SER A 23 -51.25 -19.34 -33.34
C SER A 23 -50.64 -19.82 -32.00
N THR A 24 -51.23 -19.33 -30.90
CA THR A 24 -51.18 -19.70 -29.46
C THR A 24 -50.57 -21.04 -29.01
N VAL A 25 -49.72 -20.98 -27.95
CA VAL A 25 -49.89 -21.74 -26.68
C VAL A 25 -49.28 -20.93 -25.52
N ALA A 26 -50.04 -20.78 -24.43
CA ALA A 26 -49.60 -20.15 -23.19
C ALA A 26 -48.54 -21.00 -22.46
N THR A 27 -47.41 -20.39 -22.11
CA THR A 27 -46.52 -20.90 -21.05
C THR A 27 -46.12 -19.77 -20.12
N THR A 28 -46.12 -20.11 -18.84
CA THR A 28 -45.85 -19.31 -17.64
C THR A 28 -44.77 -18.24 -17.79
N LYS A 29 -45.10 -16.98 -17.41
CA LYS A 29 -44.10 -15.93 -17.16
C LYS A 29 -43.20 -16.34 -16.00
N THR A 30 -42.01 -16.86 -16.31
CA THR A 30 -40.87 -16.83 -15.40
C THR A 30 -40.50 -15.35 -15.20
N PRO A 31 -40.44 -14.81 -13.97
CA PRO A 31 -39.94 -13.47 -13.78
C PRO A 31 -38.48 -13.41 -14.22
N ALA A 32 -38.18 -12.47 -15.12
CA ALA A 32 -36.83 -12.18 -15.56
C ALA A 32 -35.96 -11.79 -14.36
N ARG A 33 -34.80 -12.45 -14.24
CA ARG A 33 -33.81 -12.27 -13.18
C ARG A 33 -33.17 -10.88 -13.29
N VAL A 34 -33.74 -9.89 -12.61
CA VAL A 34 -33.13 -8.54 -12.42
C VAL A 34 -32.31 -8.54 -11.12
N ALA A 35 -31.32 -9.43 -11.01
CA ALA A 35 -30.58 -9.61 -9.74
C ALA A 35 -29.06 -9.84 -9.90
N THR A 36 -28.45 -9.47 -11.03
CA THR A 36 -27.03 -9.85 -11.26
C THR A 36 -26.12 -8.74 -11.78
N LEU A 37 -26.63 -7.55 -12.10
CA LEU A 37 -25.81 -6.42 -12.56
C LEU A 37 -25.54 -5.39 -11.44
N THR A 38 -26.53 -5.16 -10.57
CA THR A 38 -26.40 -4.20 -9.47
C THR A 38 -25.38 -4.69 -8.43
N THR A 39 -25.43 -5.97 -8.09
CA THR A 39 -24.50 -6.60 -7.12
C THR A 39 -23.05 -6.63 -7.63
N SER A 40 -22.82 -6.85 -8.92
CA SER A 40 -21.46 -6.89 -9.48
C SER A 40 -20.81 -5.50 -9.55
N VAL A 41 -21.60 -4.45 -9.81
CA VAL A 41 -21.09 -3.07 -9.85
C VAL A 41 -20.82 -2.57 -8.43
N GLU A 42 -21.76 -2.75 -7.49
CA GLU A 42 -21.58 -2.37 -6.09
C GLU A 42 -20.40 -3.09 -5.42
N GLN A 43 -20.19 -4.38 -5.74
CA GLN A 43 -19.03 -5.13 -5.25
C GLN A 43 -17.72 -4.60 -5.85
N SER A 44 -17.69 -4.26 -7.13
CA SER A 44 -16.52 -3.64 -7.78
C SER A 44 -16.18 -2.28 -7.18
N ASP A 45 -17.18 -1.46 -6.87
CA ASP A 45 -16.99 -0.14 -6.26
C ASP A 45 -16.48 -0.26 -4.83
N ALA A 46 -17.00 -1.20 -4.04
CA ALA A 46 -16.53 -1.44 -2.67
C ALA A 46 -15.08 -1.93 -2.60
N VAL A 47 -14.66 -2.80 -3.53
CA VAL A 47 -13.27 -3.28 -3.64
C VAL A 47 -12.33 -2.12 -3.98
N LEU A 48 -12.70 -1.31 -4.97
CA LEU A 48 -11.90 -0.15 -5.35
C LEU A 48 -11.81 0.87 -4.21
N GLU A 49 -12.92 1.16 -3.51
CA GLU A 49 -12.91 2.08 -2.37
C GLU A 49 -12.03 1.60 -1.22
N PHE A 50 -11.99 0.30 -0.95
CA PHE A 50 -11.07 -0.25 0.04
C PHE A 50 -9.61 -0.05 -0.38
N ALA A 51 -9.26 -0.37 -1.64
CA ALA A 51 -7.92 -0.14 -2.16
C ALA A 51 -7.52 1.34 -2.10
N LEU A 52 -8.45 2.24 -2.43
CA LEU A 52 -8.24 3.69 -2.34
C LEU A 52 -8.11 4.17 -0.89
N ALA A 53 -8.83 3.60 0.07
CA ALA A 53 -8.68 3.92 1.49
C ALA A 53 -7.26 3.60 1.98
N VAL A 54 -6.72 2.42 1.62
CA VAL A 54 -5.33 2.05 1.91
C VAL A 54 -4.35 3.02 1.24
N GLN A 55 -4.56 3.37 -0.04
CA GLN A 55 -3.70 4.34 -0.73
C GLN A 55 -3.74 5.74 -0.10
N ARG A 56 -4.93 6.20 0.33
CA ARG A 56 -5.08 7.49 1.03
C ARG A 56 -4.26 7.53 2.31
N LEU A 57 -4.25 6.44 3.09
CA LEU A 57 -3.38 6.32 4.28
C LEU A 57 -1.90 6.39 3.91
N ILE A 58 -1.47 5.63 2.90
CA ILE A 58 -0.07 5.61 2.45
C ILE A 58 0.39 7.00 1.98
N CYS A 59 -0.43 7.69 1.19
CA CYS A 59 -0.15 9.05 0.75
C CYS A 59 -0.11 10.04 1.92
N SER A 60 -1.06 9.94 2.85
CA SER A 60 -1.07 10.77 4.06
C SER A 60 0.19 10.57 4.90
N MET A 61 0.68 9.33 5.04
CA MET A 61 1.97 9.06 5.71
C MET A 61 3.13 9.73 4.96
N ARG A 62 3.20 9.59 3.63
CA ARG A 62 4.25 10.24 2.83
C ARG A 62 4.24 11.76 2.99
N GLU A 63 3.08 12.39 2.94
CA GLU A 63 2.94 13.83 3.09
C GLU A 63 3.26 14.32 4.50
N ARG A 64 2.84 13.57 5.53
CA ARG A 64 3.00 13.95 6.93
C ARG A 64 4.45 13.85 7.41
N PHE A 65 5.17 12.82 6.97
CA PHE A 65 6.50 12.49 7.51
C PHE A 65 7.66 12.87 6.59
N ALA A 66 7.39 13.18 5.31
CA ALA A 66 8.41 13.77 4.46
C ALA A 66 8.80 15.17 4.93
N ASP A 67 10.04 15.54 4.66
CA ASP A 67 10.52 16.90 4.84
C ASP A 67 9.59 17.88 4.10
N PRO A 68 9.03 18.90 4.80
CA PRO A 68 8.16 19.88 4.18
C PRO A 68 8.90 20.69 3.10
N ASP A 69 10.21 20.88 3.28
CA ASP A 69 11.05 21.60 2.34
C ASP A 69 11.50 20.64 1.21
N PRO A 70 11.39 21.05 -0.05
CA PRO A 70 11.92 20.26 -1.16
C PRO A 70 13.42 20.00 -0.95
N THR A 71 13.83 18.74 -1.07
CA THR A 71 15.21 18.26 -0.89
C THR A 71 15.78 17.80 -2.23
N PRO A 72 17.07 17.99 -2.55
CA PRO A 72 17.64 17.70 -3.88
C PRO A 72 17.80 16.20 -4.17
N VAL A 73 16.84 15.35 -3.82
CA VAL A 73 16.88 13.92 -4.11
C VAL A 73 16.39 13.67 -5.53
N GLY A 74 17.35 13.57 -6.46
CA GLY A 74 17.18 13.12 -7.85
C GLY A 74 17.97 13.91 -8.88
N PRO A 75 18.15 13.36 -10.11
CA PRO A 75 18.93 14.00 -11.17
C PRO A 75 18.26 15.26 -11.76
N HIS A 76 16.98 15.52 -11.46
CA HIS A 76 16.16 16.57 -12.06
C HIS A 76 15.53 17.55 -11.06
N GLY A 77 16.15 17.73 -9.89
CA GLY A 77 15.79 18.79 -8.94
C GLY A 77 15.16 18.29 -7.64
N PHE A 78 14.51 19.23 -6.94
CA PHE A 78 14.06 19.02 -5.56
C PHE A 78 12.79 18.16 -5.47
N THR A 79 12.79 17.20 -4.55
CA THR A 79 11.67 16.30 -4.21
C THR A 79 11.41 16.28 -2.69
N ARG A 80 10.19 15.97 -2.28
CA ARG A 80 9.82 15.75 -0.87
C ARG A 80 9.93 14.26 -0.52
N ARG A 81 11.16 13.76 -0.40
CA ARG A 81 11.44 12.33 -0.20
C ARG A 81 12.29 12.01 1.01
N LEU A 82 12.97 13.00 1.62
CA LEU A 82 13.72 12.75 2.84
C LEU A 82 12.80 12.67 4.07
N ILE A 83 13.11 11.77 5.00
CA ILE A 83 12.46 11.65 6.31
C ILE A 83 13.51 11.72 7.44
N GLY A 84 13.06 11.89 8.68
CA GLY A 84 13.93 12.02 9.87
C GLY A 84 14.53 13.40 10.03
N THR A 85 13.66 14.40 10.11
CA THR A 85 14.02 15.82 10.27
C THR A 85 14.05 16.30 11.73
N GLY A 86 13.80 15.45 12.73
CA GLY A 86 13.73 15.84 14.14
C GLY A 86 14.88 15.31 15.01
N ASP A 87 15.22 16.04 16.08
CA ASP A 87 16.02 15.53 17.19
C ASP A 87 15.12 14.73 18.15
N GLU A 88 15.69 13.86 19.00
CA GLU A 88 14.95 12.93 19.90
C GLU A 88 13.79 13.59 20.68
N GLY A 89 13.89 14.87 21.04
CA GLY A 89 12.86 15.62 21.78
C GLY A 89 11.86 16.42 20.93
N THR A 90 12.06 16.53 19.61
CA THR A 90 11.19 17.30 18.69
C THR A 90 10.62 16.45 17.56
N ARG A 91 10.76 15.12 17.63
CA ARG A 91 10.21 14.16 16.67
C ARG A 91 8.71 14.38 16.53
N ASN A 92 8.25 14.60 15.29
CA ASN A 92 6.83 14.67 14.95
C ASN A 92 6.20 13.27 14.93
N TRP A 93 6.12 12.64 16.10
CA TRP A 93 5.46 11.35 16.30
C TRP A 93 4.06 11.37 15.71
N GLY A 94 3.73 10.33 14.95
CA GLY A 94 2.46 10.28 14.26
C GLY A 94 1.57 9.14 14.70
N LEU A 95 0.28 9.47 14.83
CA LEU A 95 -0.81 8.50 14.96
C LEU A 95 -1.49 8.35 13.60
N VAL A 96 -1.59 7.10 13.12
CA VAL A 96 -2.26 6.76 11.87
C VAL A 96 -3.48 5.90 12.19
N GLY A 97 -4.68 6.47 12.07
CA GLY A 97 -5.94 5.78 12.34
C GLY A 97 -6.29 4.74 11.29
N VAL A 98 -6.38 3.47 11.68
CA VAL A 98 -6.63 2.33 10.78
C VAL A 98 -8.02 1.70 11.00
N GLY A 99 -8.80 2.18 11.97
CA GLY A 99 -10.12 1.62 12.27
C GLY A 99 -11.06 1.58 11.06
N HIS A 100 -11.04 2.61 10.22
CA HIS A 100 -11.90 2.71 9.03
C HIS A 100 -11.64 1.62 7.98
N LEU A 101 -10.46 0.99 7.98
CA LEU A 101 -10.19 -0.17 7.11
C LEU A 101 -11.06 -1.38 7.48
N ASN A 102 -11.66 -1.37 8.67
CA ASN A 102 -12.62 -2.38 9.14
C ASN A 102 -13.98 -1.75 9.52
N TYR A 103 -14.40 -0.69 8.82
CA TYR A 103 -15.70 -0.03 9.02
C TYR A 103 -15.92 0.58 10.42
N LEU A 104 -14.84 0.93 11.12
CA LEU A 104 -14.88 1.60 12.41
C LEU A 104 -14.53 3.08 12.25
N ASP A 105 -14.72 3.86 13.32
CA ASP A 105 -14.08 5.18 13.40
C ASP A 105 -12.56 5.02 13.28
N ALA A 106 -11.92 5.92 12.51
CA ALA A 106 -10.49 5.81 12.21
C ALA A 106 -9.62 5.72 13.48
N ASP A 107 -10.06 6.38 14.55
CA ASP A 107 -9.32 6.50 15.81
C ASP A 107 -9.59 5.36 16.81
N GLU A 108 -10.44 4.38 16.50
CA GLU A 108 -10.62 3.21 17.37
C GLU A 108 -9.31 2.44 17.57
N VAL A 109 -8.52 2.36 16.50
CA VAL A 109 -7.17 1.80 16.49
C VAL A 109 -6.26 2.73 15.70
N GLN A 110 -5.19 3.20 16.33
CA GLN A 110 -4.21 4.07 15.69
C GLN A 110 -2.81 3.46 15.79
N LEU A 111 -2.09 3.37 14.67
CA LEU A 111 -0.69 2.95 14.67
C LEU A 111 0.19 4.11 15.13
N VAL A 112 1.17 3.81 15.99
CA VAL A 112 2.18 4.79 16.42
C VAL A 112 3.38 4.67 15.50
N VAL A 113 3.72 5.75 14.80
CA VAL A 113 4.76 5.78 13.77
C VAL A 113 5.88 6.72 14.19
N ASP A 114 7.11 6.22 14.09
CA ASP A 114 8.32 6.99 14.29
C ASP A 114 8.63 7.80 13.01
N PRO A 115 8.72 9.14 13.09
CA PRO A 115 8.98 9.98 11.91
C PRO A 115 10.41 9.83 11.37
N ASP A 116 11.34 9.23 12.12
CA ASP A 116 12.75 9.14 11.72
C ASP A 116 13.01 8.05 10.66
N ASP A 117 12.24 6.97 10.72
CA ASP A 117 12.40 5.81 9.84
C ASP A 117 11.07 5.24 9.33
N LEU A 118 9.95 5.85 9.74
CA LEU A 118 8.61 5.40 9.41
C LEU A 118 8.30 3.99 9.95
N TYR A 119 9.00 3.51 10.98
CA TYR A 119 8.66 2.26 11.63
C TYR A 119 7.42 2.42 12.51
N ILE A 120 6.62 1.36 12.57
CA ILE A 120 5.51 1.26 13.52
C ILE A 120 6.12 0.84 14.87
N ARG A 121 5.92 1.67 15.89
CA ARG A 121 6.43 1.46 17.25
C ARG A 121 5.42 0.80 18.18
N GLY A 122 4.20 0.63 17.71
CA GLY A 122 3.08 0.07 18.46
C GLY A 122 1.74 0.51 17.90
N PHE A 123 0.69 0.34 18.70
CA PHE A 123 -0.64 0.84 18.40
C PHE A 123 -1.34 1.33 19.67
N TYR A 124 -2.18 2.34 19.50
CA TYR A 124 -3.09 2.84 20.51
C TYR A 124 -4.48 2.29 20.24
N ARG A 125 -5.11 1.77 21.30
CA ARG A 125 -6.50 1.31 21.30
C ARG A 125 -7.34 2.26 22.15
N ARG A 126 -8.33 2.88 21.52
CA ARG A 126 -9.16 3.90 22.15
C ARG A 126 -10.09 3.31 23.22
N SER A 127 -10.71 2.16 22.93
CA SER A 127 -11.73 1.54 23.79
C SER A 127 -11.29 1.25 25.22
N ASN A 128 -9.99 1.04 25.45
CA ASN A 128 -9.40 0.84 26.78
C ASN A 128 -8.29 1.84 27.11
N ASN A 129 -8.18 2.93 26.33
CA ASN A 129 -7.15 3.97 26.49
C ASN A 129 -5.74 3.37 26.72
N THR A 130 -5.32 2.44 25.85
CA THR A 130 -4.07 1.70 26.03
C THR A 130 -3.17 1.81 24.80
N LEU A 131 -1.94 2.24 25.02
CA LEU A 131 -0.82 2.14 24.09
C LEU A 131 -0.12 0.79 24.28
N TYR A 132 -0.17 -0.05 23.26
CA TYR A 132 0.65 -1.24 23.12
C TYR A 132 1.91 -0.88 22.33
N HIS A 133 3.09 -1.09 22.88
CA HIS A 133 4.32 -0.64 22.24
C HIS A 133 5.45 -1.67 22.34
N PHE A 134 6.37 -1.63 21.39
CA PHE A 134 7.58 -2.45 21.46
C PHE A 134 8.48 -2.03 22.62
N ARG A 135 9.31 -2.96 23.10
CA ARG A 135 10.36 -2.64 24.07
C ARG A 135 11.35 -1.66 23.44
N GLY A 136 11.68 -0.59 24.17
CA GLY A 136 12.65 0.41 23.70
C GLY A 136 12.10 1.32 22.60
N ALA A 137 10.79 1.30 22.34
CA ALA A 137 10.17 2.07 21.28
C ALA A 137 10.33 3.60 21.40
N GLY A 138 10.68 4.14 22.58
CA GLY A 138 10.93 5.56 22.76
C GLY A 138 9.71 6.48 22.56
N VAL A 139 8.48 5.93 22.56
CA VAL A 139 7.25 6.73 22.38
C VAL A 139 7.11 7.71 23.55
N PRO A 140 7.02 9.04 23.31
CA PRO A 140 6.93 10.03 24.37
C PRO A 140 5.58 9.96 25.08
N ASP A 141 5.55 10.26 26.38
CA ASP A 141 4.34 10.20 27.19
C ASP A 141 3.33 11.28 26.77
N GLU A 142 3.80 12.41 26.26
CA GLU A 142 2.98 13.53 25.82
C GLU A 142 2.14 13.21 24.58
N LEU A 143 2.56 12.24 23.75
CA LEU A 143 1.81 11.86 22.54
C LEU A 143 0.42 11.31 22.89
N LEU A 144 0.32 10.56 23.99
CA LEU A 144 -0.89 9.91 24.47
C LEU A 144 -0.98 10.07 25.99
N ARG A 145 -1.07 11.32 26.44
CA ARG A 145 -1.07 11.66 27.87
C ARG A 145 -2.19 10.94 28.61
N GLY A 146 -1.82 10.18 29.64
CA GLY A 146 -2.76 9.44 30.48
C GLY A 146 -3.22 8.10 29.90
N ALA A 147 -2.67 7.65 28.76
CA ALA A 147 -2.90 6.30 28.27
C ALA A 147 -2.17 5.26 29.14
N ASN A 148 -2.83 4.12 29.36
CA ASN A 148 -2.15 2.94 29.90
C ASN A 148 -1.08 2.48 28.90
N ARG A 149 0.03 1.94 29.40
CA ARG A 149 1.12 1.45 28.55
C ARG A 149 1.34 -0.04 28.79
N VAL A 150 1.28 -0.81 27.71
CA VAL A 150 1.51 -2.24 27.71
C VAL A 150 2.65 -2.55 26.76
N GLN A 151 3.73 -3.10 27.29
CA GLN A 151 4.84 -3.54 26.46
C GLN A 151 4.46 -4.84 25.75
N LEU A 152 4.72 -4.90 24.44
CA LEU A 152 4.65 -6.13 23.66
C LEU A 152 5.79 -7.08 24.09
N GLY A 153 5.47 -8.37 24.16
CA GLY A 153 6.38 -9.46 24.52
C GLY A 153 7.11 -10.07 23.32
N PHE A 154 7.01 -9.45 22.14
CA PHE A 154 7.70 -9.81 20.91
C PHE A 154 8.45 -8.61 20.33
N PRO A 155 9.53 -8.83 19.55
CA PRO A 155 10.32 -7.75 18.96
C PRO A 155 9.57 -7.07 17.80
N GLU A 156 10.07 -5.90 17.38
CA GLU A 156 9.55 -5.18 16.21
C GLU A 156 9.88 -5.85 14.86
N ASN A 157 10.84 -6.78 14.86
CA ASN A 157 11.26 -7.49 13.66
C ASN A 157 10.21 -8.49 13.17
N TYR A 158 10.09 -8.62 11.85
CA TYR A 158 9.30 -9.67 11.22
C TYR A 158 9.81 -11.05 11.61
N ARG A 159 8.90 -11.96 11.98
CA ARG A 159 9.23 -13.39 12.13
C ARG A 159 9.60 -14.02 10.80
N ASP A 160 8.76 -13.81 9.80
CA ASP A 160 8.95 -14.32 8.44
C ASP A 160 8.29 -13.38 7.43
N LEU A 161 9.05 -12.37 7.02
CA LEU A 161 8.59 -11.32 6.10
C LEU A 161 8.07 -11.89 4.77
N ALA A 162 8.72 -12.92 4.23
CA ALA A 162 8.39 -13.45 2.90
C ALA A 162 7.00 -14.13 2.87
N THR A 163 6.51 -14.59 4.02
CA THR A 163 5.20 -15.26 4.16
C THR A 163 4.03 -14.31 4.33
N ILE A 164 4.26 -13.00 4.49
CA ILE A 164 3.18 -12.04 4.70
C ILE A 164 2.37 -11.87 3.41
N THR A 165 1.05 -12.04 3.53
CA THR A 165 0.08 -11.86 2.45
C THR A 165 -0.79 -10.64 2.70
N VAL A 166 -0.77 -9.70 1.75
CA VAL A 166 -1.59 -8.50 1.77
C VAL A 166 -2.82 -8.74 0.88
N ASP A 167 -3.98 -8.78 1.51
CA ASP A 167 -5.30 -8.77 0.88
C ASP A 167 -6.31 -8.07 1.81
N GLN A 168 -7.51 -7.80 1.29
CA GLN A 168 -8.54 -7.08 2.03
C GLN A 168 -8.99 -7.80 3.31
N ALA A 169 -9.09 -9.14 3.27
CA ALA A 169 -9.55 -9.93 4.41
C ALA A 169 -8.50 -9.92 5.55
N ASN A 170 -7.23 -10.11 5.21
CA ASN A 170 -6.13 -10.09 6.17
C ASN A 170 -5.98 -8.71 6.80
N ILE A 171 -6.09 -7.62 6.02
CA ILE A 171 -6.02 -6.25 6.56
C ILE A 171 -7.16 -6.02 7.57
N ARG A 172 -8.39 -6.40 7.24
CA ARG A 172 -9.53 -6.30 8.17
C ARG A 172 -9.33 -7.15 9.42
N GLY A 173 -8.89 -8.39 9.26
CA GLY A 173 -8.58 -9.29 10.37
C GLY A 173 -7.46 -8.77 11.27
N ALA A 174 -6.48 -8.05 10.72
CA ALA A 174 -5.44 -7.38 11.49
C ALA A 174 -6.00 -6.21 12.30
N VAL A 175 -6.82 -5.34 11.70
CA VAL A 175 -7.48 -4.24 12.44
C VAL A 175 -8.37 -4.79 13.55
N ASP A 176 -9.16 -5.84 13.27
CA ASP A 176 -9.96 -6.54 14.27
C ASP A 176 -9.09 -7.11 15.40
N SER A 177 -7.94 -7.71 15.05
CA SER A 177 -7.00 -8.24 16.04
C SER A 177 -6.45 -7.14 16.94
N LEU A 178 -6.08 -5.99 16.37
CA LEU A 178 -5.62 -4.82 17.12
C LEU A 178 -6.72 -4.22 18.00
N LEU A 179 -7.99 -4.36 17.63
CA LEU A 179 -9.11 -3.88 18.43
C LEU A 179 -9.43 -4.80 19.61
N HIS A 180 -9.39 -6.12 19.41
CA HIS A 180 -9.97 -7.07 20.37
C HIS A 180 -8.96 -7.92 21.15
N ASN A 181 -7.77 -8.21 20.61
CA ASN A 181 -6.84 -9.15 21.26
C ASN A 181 -5.99 -8.47 22.35
N SER A 182 -5.69 -9.18 23.44
CA SER A 182 -4.79 -8.69 24.51
C SER A 182 -3.53 -9.53 24.68
N GLN A 183 -3.37 -10.59 23.86
CA GLN A 183 -2.21 -11.46 23.92
C GLN A 183 -0.98 -10.75 23.35
N THR A 184 0.02 -10.51 24.19
CA THR A 184 1.24 -9.77 23.82
C THR A 184 2.46 -10.66 23.60
N GLY A 185 2.32 -11.99 23.69
CA GLY A 185 3.44 -12.93 23.51
C GLY A 185 3.83 -13.16 22.05
N VAL A 186 4.99 -13.79 21.84
CA VAL A 186 5.44 -14.23 20.51
C VAL A 186 4.42 -15.16 19.88
N GLY A 187 4.14 -14.97 18.59
CA GLY A 187 3.16 -15.73 17.84
C GLY A 187 1.71 -15.32 18.07
N SER A 188 1.47 -14.28 18.87
CA SER A 188 0.12 -13.77 19.12
C SER A 188 -0.54 -13.17 17.88
N PRO A 189 -1.88 -13.08 17.85
CA PRO A 189 -2.60 -12.34 16.82
C PRO A 189 -2.16 -10.88 16.69
N LEU A 190 -1.76 -10.24 17.81
CA LEU A 190 -1.22 -8.87 17.78
C LEU A 190 0.09 -8.78 17.00
N GLN A 191 0.97 -9.79 17.12
CA GLN A 191 2.21 -9.82 16.35
C GLN A 191 1.92 -9.92 14.86
N SER A 192 1.09 -10.89 14.44
CA SER A 192 0.72 -11.05 13.03
C SER A 192 0.04 -9.80 12.46
N ALA A 193 -0.81 -9.14 13.26
CA ALA A 193 -1.49 -7.91 12.85
C ALA A 193 -0.52 -6.74 12.65
N LEU A 194 0.43 -6.54 13.57
CA LEU A 194 1.45 -5.49 13.44
C LEU A 194 2.41 -5.76 12.28
N GLU A 195 2.84 -7.01 12.09
CA GLU A 195 3.66 -7.41 10.94
C GLU A 195 2.96 -7.08 9.61
N LEU A 196 1.66 -7.43 9.49
CA LEU A 196 0.88 -7.10 8.31
C LEU A 196 0.70 -5.59 8.13
N MET A 197 0.33 -4.86 9.18
CA MET A 197 0.15 -3.40 9.09
C MET A 197 1.47 -2.68 8.73
N ALA A 198 2.60 -3.17 9.23
CA ALA A 198 3.91 -2.66 8.85
C ALA A 198 4.17 -2.83 7.36
N VAL A 199 3.93 -4.02 6.80
CA VAL A 199 4.05 -4.25 5.35
C VAL A 199 3.07 -3.40 4.56
N THR A 200 1.78 -3.45 4.91
CA THR A 200 0.71 -2.77 4.15
C THR A 200 0.89 -1.26 4.13
N LEU A 201 1.32 -0.64 5.23
CA LEU A 201 1.36 0.82 5.35
C LEU A 201 2.79 1.37 5.34
N ALA A 202 3.62 0.97 6.30
CA ALA A 202 4.94 1.57 6.47
C ALA A 202 5.91 1.18 5.35
N GLU A 203 6.02 -0.10 5.01
CA GLU A 203 6.88 -0.57 3.93
C GLU A 203 6.41 -0.08 2.56
N THR A 204 5.10 -0.06 2.35
CA THR A 204 4.47 0.49 1.13
C THR A 204 4.67 2.00 1.00
N ALA A 205 4.61 2.75 2.10
CA ALA A 205 4.91 4.18 2.09
C ALA A 205 6.37 4.44 1.75
N ARG A 206 7.31 3.63 2.27
CA ARG A 206 8.74 3.71 1.98
C ARG A 206 9.09 3.30 0.54
N ASN A 207 8.38 2.34 -0.05
CA ASN A 207 8.74 1.73 -1.33
C ASN A 207 7.65 1.92 -2.41
N ARG A 208 8.01 2.56 -3.54
CA ARG A 208 7.10 2.72 -4.69
C ARG A 208 6.80 1.38 -5.36
N MET A 209 7.78 0.50 -5.46
CA MET A 209 7.59 -0.85 -6.04
C MET A 209 6.53 -1.64 -5.24
N ILE A 210 6.68 -1.70 -3.91
CA ILE A 210 5.71 -2.38 -3.04
C ILE A 210 4.31 -1.73 -3.14
N ASN A 211 4.25 -0.40 -3.28
CA ASN A 211 2.97 0.30 -3.50
C ASN A 211 2.25 -0.13 -4.77
N HIS A 212 2.98 -0.35 -5.86
CA HIS A 212 2.38 -0.83 -7.10
C HIS A 212 1.77 -2.23 -6.92
N GLU A 213 2.51 -3.14 -6.26
CA GLU A 213 2.06 -4.51 -6.00
C GLU A 213 0.82 -4.55 -5.10
N VAL A 214 0.87 -3.88 -3.95
CA VAL A 214 -0.25 -3.82 -3.00
C VAL A 214 -1.49 -3.20 -3.65
N TYR A 215 -1.34 -2.07 -4.35
CA TYR A 215 -2.47 -1.43 -5.01
C TYR A 215 -3.11 -2.32 -6.08
N ASN A 216 -2.30 -2.98 -6.91
CA ASN A 216 -2.80 -3.85 -7.97
C ASN A 216 -3.54 -5.07 -7.43
N ALA A 217 -3.06 -5.67 -6.34
CA ALA A 217 -3.76 -6.76 -5.69
C ALA A 217 -5.10 -6.29 -5.12
N LEU A 218 -5.10 -5.24 -4.29
CA LEU A 218 -6.30 -4.79 -3.59
C LEU A 218 -7.39 -4.31 -4.55
N ARG A 219 -7.04 -3.56 -5.60
CA ARG A 219 -8.05 -3.03 -6.57
C ARG A 219 -8.71 -4.11 -7.42
N GLN A 220 -8.21 -5.35 -7.36
CA GLN A 220 -8.73 -6.51 -8.09
C GLN A 220 -9.33 -7.57 -7.15
N ASP A 221 -9.52 -7.24 -5.86
CA ASP A 221 -9.89 -8.21 -4.81
C ASP A 221 -8.94 -9.42 -4.76
N GLY A 222 -7.67 -9.17 -5.08
CA GLY A 222 -6.60 -10.16 -5.10
C GLY A 222 -5.73 -10.14 -3.86
N ALA A 223 -4.76 -11.04 -3.84
CA ALA A 223 -3.75 -11.13 -2.80
C ALA A 223 -2.35 -10.94 -3.39
N TRP A 224 -1.54 -10.14 -2.71
CA TRP A 224 -0.11 -10.03 -2.98
C TRP A 224 0.68 -10.66 -1.84
N HIS A 225 1.65 -11.51 -2.20
CA HIS A 225 2.56 -12.14 -1.26
C HIS A 225 3.89 -11.41 -1.32
N VAL A 226 4.48 -11.08 -0.17
CA VAL A 226 5.78 -10.39 -0.13
C VAL A 226 6.83 -11.20 -0.90
N GLY A 227 7.00 -12.48 -0.56
CA GLY A 227 7.86 -13.41 -1.29
C GLY A 227 9.24 -12.84 -1.63
N ALA A 228 9.59 -12.86 -2.92
CA ALA A 228 10.87 -12.35 -3.41
C ALA A 228 11.10 -10.84 -3.16
N HIS A 229 10.03 -10.06 -2.94
CA HIS A 229 10.14 -8.63 -2.62
C HIS A 229 10.60 -8.34 -1.18
N ALA A 230 10.81 -9.38 -0.36
CA ALA A 230 11.40 -9.21 0.97
C ALA A 230 12.78 -8.52 0.93
N ASP A 231 13.59 -8.75 -0.12
CA ASP A 231 14.90 -8.09 -0.28
C ASP A 231 14.74 -6.58 -0.54
N VAL A 232 13.69 -6.16 -1.25
CA VAL A 232 13.36 -4.73 -1.44
C VAL A 232 13.09 -4.05 -0.10
N ILE A 233 12.25 -4.68 0.73
CA ILE A 233 11.87 -4.17 2.06
C ILE A 233 13.08 -4.09 2.99
N THR A 234 13.85 -5.18 3.09
CA THR A 234 15.00 -5.28 4.00
C THR A 234 16.20 -4.45 3.55
N SER A 235 16.34 -4.19 2.25
CA SER A 235 17.44 -3.38 1.70
C SER A 235 17.13 -1.89 1.64
N TRP A 236 15.98 -1.43 2.13
CA TRP A 236 15.56 -0.03 2.07
C TRP A 236 16.64 0.96 2.56
N ASN A 237 17.27 0.68 3.70
CA ASN A 237 18.35 1.53 4.23
C ASN A 237 19.60 1.54 3.33
N HIS A 238 19.98 0.40 2.76
CA HIS A 238 21.14 0.32 1.85
C HIS A 238 20.85 1.07 0.54
N MET A 239 19.68 0.86 -0.06
CA MET A 239 19.26 1.59 -1.26
C MET A 239 19.19 3.10 -1.01
N GLY A 240 18.69 3.52 0.17
CA GLY A 240 18.72 4.92 0.59
C GLY A 240 20.14 5.47 0.79
N GLY A 241 21.08 4.65 1.25
CA GLY A 241 22.50 4.99 1.30
C GLY A 241 23.10 5.23 -0.08
N ASP A 242 22.83 4.35 -1.04
CA ASP A 242 23.30 4.50 -2.43
C ASP A 242 22.73 5.75 -3.11
N ILE A 243 21.46 6.08 -2.85
CA ILE A 243 20.82 7.32 -3.33
C ILE A 243 21.51 8.56 -2.74
N ARG A 244 21.85 8.53 -1.45
CA ARG A 244 22.58 9.64 -0.80
C ARG A 244 24.01 9.76 -1.30
N ALA A 245 24.70 8.65 -1.54
CA ALA A 245 26.04 8.67 -2.12
C ALA A 245 26.04 9.34 -3.52
N ALA A 246 25.04 9.05 -4.35
CA ALA A 246 24.86 9.72 -5.65
C ALA A 246 24.54 11.22 -5.52
N LEU A 247 23.86 11.63 -4.44
CA LEU A 247 23.63 13.03 -4.15
C LEU A 247 24.94 13.76 -3.80
N GLU A 248 25.85 13.10 -3.08
CA GLU A 248 27.13 13.67 -2.65
C GLU A 248 28.13 13.79 -3.81
N ASP A 249 28.22 12.77 -4.67
CA ASP A 249 29.20 12.73 -5.76
C ASP A 249 28.64 13.21 -7.13
N GLY A 250 27.32 13.35 -7.27
CA GLY A 250 26.65 13.81 -8.47
C GLY A 250 26.49 12.75 -9.58
N ASP A 251 26.93 11.50 -9.35
CA ASP A 251 26.92 10.43 -10.34
C ASP A 251 25.71 9.49 -10.13
N TRP A 252 24.59 9.85 -10.73
CA TRP A 252 23.31 9.16 -10.55
C TRP A 252 23.19 7.84 -11.34
N ASP A 253 23.98 7.69 -12.41
CA ASP A 253 23.87 6.59 -13.35
C ASP A 253 24.91 5.49 -13.12
N ARG A 254 25.95 5.76 -12.32
CA ARG A 254 26.84 4.72 -11.81
C ARG A 254 26.06 3.65 -11.05
N GLU A 255 26.34 2.39 -11.40
CA GLU A 255 25.82 1.24 -10.68
C GLU A 255 26.33 1.21 -9.23
N ARG A 256 25.40 1.05 -8.29
CA ARG A 256 25.63 1.03 -6.84
C ARG A 256 24.85 -0.11 -6.21
N GLY A 257 25.43 -0.68 -5.14
CA GLY A 257 24.86 -1.80 -4.42
C GLY A 257 24.60 -3.03 -5.30
N ARG A 258 24.05 -4.10 -4.70
CA ARG A 258 23.54 -5.26 -5.43
C ARG A 258 22.30 -5.78 -4.74
N TYR A 259 21.17 -5.78 -5.43
CA TYR A 259 19.85 -6.04 -4.85
C TYR A 259 19.07 -7.07 -5.66
N LEU A 260 18.08 -7.69 -5.03
CA LEU A 260 17.10 -8.55 -5.68
C LEU A 260 15.76 -7.80 -5.73
N LEU A 261 15.54 -7.07 -6.84
CA LEU A 261 14.39 -6.15 -6.96
C LEU A 261 13.26 -6.71 -7.83
N ASP A 262 13.58 -7.63 -8.72
CA ASP A 262 12.58 -8.34 -9.50
C ASP A 262 12.40 -9.76 -8.93
N GLY A 263 11.15 -10.15 -8.68
CA GLY A 263 10.82 -11.56 -8.48
C GLY A 263 10.98 -12.39 -9.77
N GLN A 264 11.38 -11.78 -10.89
CA GLN A 264 11.25 -12.34 -12.25
C GLN A 264 12.58 -12.70 -12.95
N HIS A 265 13.76 -12.27 -12.48
CA HIS A 265 15.05 -12.62 -13.09
C HIS A 265 15.90 -13.58 -12.24
N GLY A 266 15.30 -14.71 -11.87
CA GLY A 266 16.05 -15.91 -11.51
C GLY A 266 16.85 -15.83 -10.21
N GLY A 267 16.48 -14.93 -9.28
CA GLY A 267 17.05 -14.89 -7.94
C GLY A 267 18.46 -14.29 -7.82
N SER A 268 18.98 -13.66 -8.87
CA SER A 268 20.35 -13.09 -8.85
C SER A 268 20.36 -11.62 -8.45
N ARG A 269 21.27 -11.24 -7.54
CA ARG A 269 21.48 -9.83 -7.17
C ARG A 269 22.20 -9.07 -8.28
N ARG A 270 21.58 -7.98 -8.73
CA ARG A 270 22.10 -7.08 -9.78
C ARG A 270 22.46 -5.73 -9.20
N ALA A 271 23.43 -5.07 -9.83
CA ALA A 271 23.75 -3.70 -9.50
C ALA A 271 22.74 -2.76 -10.17
N TYR A 272 22.39 -1.66 -9.48
CA TYR A 272 21.42 -0.71 -9.97
C TYR A 272 21.93 0.71 -9.76
N SER A 273 21.62 1.63 -10.67
CA SER A 273 21.98 3.04 -10.49
C SER A 273 21.09 3.72 -9.46
N ALA A 274 21.55 4.83 -8.88
CA ALA A 274 20.71 5.62 -7.98
C ALA A 274 19.45 6.16 -8.70
N THR A 275 19.57 6.51 -9.99
CA THR A 275 18.41 6.84 -10.85
C THR A 275 17.37 5.72 -10.85
N PHE A 276 17.78 4.46 -10.99
CA PHE A 276 16.88 3.31 -10.94
C PHE A 276 16.27 3.13 -9.54
N LEU A 277 17.10 3.22 -8.49
CA LEU A 277 16.65 3.05 -7.11
C LEU A 277 15.61 4.11 -6.70
N LEU A 278 15.65 5.31 -7.27
CA LEU A 278 14.59 6.33 -7.09
C LEU A 278 13.23 5.93 -7.69
N GLY A 279 13.20 4.96 -8.60
CA GLY A 279 11.99 4.32 -9.10
C GLY A 279 11.41 3.30 -8.12
N VAL A 280 12.26 2.71 -7.27
CA VAL A 280 11.92 1.64 -6.32
C VAL A 280 11.59 2.20 -4.94
N VAL A 281 12.44 3.07 -4.42
CA VAL A 281 12.30 3.73 -3.11
C VAL A 281 11.55 5.06 -3.27
N TYR A 282 10.56 5.28 -2.42
CA TYR A 282 9.83 6.55 -2.36
C TYR A 282 10.43 7.48 -1.30
N LEU A 283 10.48 7.03 -0.04
CA LEU A 283 11.03 7.81 1.07
C LEU A 283 12.45 7.35 1.36
N VAL A 284 13.37 8.28 1.56
CA VAL A 284 14.78 8.03 1.83
C VAL A 284 15.11 8.56 3.22
N LYS A 285 15.68 7.71 4.08
CA LYS A 285 16.14 8.15 5.39
C LYS A 285 17.30 9.13 5.25
N ARG A 286 17.25 10.27 5.96
CA ARG A 286 18.30 11.29 5.89
C ARG A 286 19.65 10.80 6.45
N ARG A 287 19.63 10.00 7.51
CA ARG A 287 20.81 9.47 8.21
C ARG A 287 20.81 7.94 8.18
#